data_AF-G9KX94-F1
#
_entry.id   AF-G9KX94-F1
#
_cell.length_a   1.000
_cell.length_b   1.000
_cell.length_c   1.000
_cell.angle_alpha   90.00
_cell.angle_beta   90.00
_cell.angle_gamma   90.00
#
_symmetry.space_group_name_H-M   'P 1'
#
loop_
_entity.id
_entity.type
_entity.pdbx_description
1 polymer ?
#
loop_
_entity_poly.entity_id
_entity_poly.type
_entity_poly.pdbx_seq_one_letter_code
_entity_poly.pdbx_strand_id
1 'polypeptide(L)'
;VEGTYYLQICTLLKCKTADLNSCGGAVETASTWFEMFSLSGTFGTQYVFPEVLLSENQLAPGEFQVSSDGRLFSVKPPSGPLLTVTLFGRVYEKDQTLNASSDLRA
;
A
#
# COMPACT_ATOMS: atom_id res chain seq x y z
N VAL A 1 14.41 -2.29 -18.12
CA VAL A 1 14.58 -2.98 -16.82
C VAL A 1 13.81 -2.19 -15.79
N GLU A 2 12.94 -2.84 -15.02
CA GLU A 2 12.03 -2.19 -14.06
C GLU A 2 12.64 -2.08 -12.64
N GLY A 3 13.91 -1.70 -12.53
CA GLY A 3 14.61 -1.41 -11.27
C GLY A 3 14.83 -2.60 -10.31
N THR A 4 15.75 -2.44 -9.35
CA THR A 4 15.97 -3.36 -8.23
C THR A 4 15.78 -2.60 -6.93
N TYR A 5 14.86 -3.07 -6.09
CA TYR A 5 14.48 -2.36 -4.90
C TYR A 5 13.82 -3.27 -3.84
N TYR A 6 14.10 -3.05 -2.56
CA TYR A 6 13.58 -3.85 -1.45
C TYR A 6 12.36 -3.20 -0.79
N LEU A 7 11.23 -3.92 -0.74
CA LEU A 7 9.95 -3.39 -0.27
C LEU A 7 9.48 -4.07 1.02
N GLN A 8 8.78 -3.30 1.85
CA GLN A 8 7.89 -3.81 2.89
C GLN A 8 6.55 -3.10 2.70
N ILE A 9 5.47 -3.84 2.53
CA ILE A 9 4.15 -3.24 2.20
C ILE A 9 3.09 -3.91 3.05
N CYS A 10 2.23 -3.10 3.66
CA CYS A 10 0.95 -3.54 4.20
C CYS A 10 -0.15 -2.91 3.35
N THR A 11 -1.06 -3.71 2.80
CA THR A 11 -2.11 -3.23 1.91
C THR A 11 -3.44 -3.91 2.24
N LEU A 12 -4.48 -3.09 2.40
CA LEU A 12 -5.87 -3.48 2.18
C LEU A 12 -6.20 -3.13 0.73
N LEU A 13 -6.69 -4.08 -0.07
CA LEU A 13 -6.99 -3.86 -1.48
C LEU A 13 -8.26 -4.56 -1.93
N LYS A 14 -8.86 -4.04 -3.00
CA LYS A 14 -9.93 -4.71 -3.73
C LYS A 14 -9.32 -5.65 -4.78
N CYS A 15 -9.65 -6.94 -4.69
CA CYS A 15 -9.22 -7.91 -5.70
C CYS A 15 -9.94 -7.67 -7.04
N LYS A 16 -9.30 -8.01 -8.16
CA LYS A 16 -9.86 -7.74 -9.49
C LYS A 16 -11.20 -8.46 -9.71
N THR A 17 -11.28 -9.70 -9.24
CA THR A 17 -12.46 -10.56 -9.26
C THR A 17 -12.67 -11.20 -7.89
N ALA A 18 -13.67 -12.08 -7.75
CA ALA A 18 -13.86 -12.87 -6.53
C ALA A 18 -12.81 -13.98 -6.35
N ASP A 19 -12.01 -14.29 -7.37
CA ASP A 19 -10.89 -15.23 -7.26
C ASP A 19 -9.74 -14.58 -6.47
N LEU A 20 -9.27 -15.25 -5.42
CA LEU A 20 -8.15 -14.81 -4.58
C LEU A 20 -6.84 -14.63 -5.36
N ASN A 21 -6.64 -15.40 -6.43
CA ASN A 21 -5.44 -15.25 -7.27
C ASN A 21 -5.42 -13.93 -8.05
N SER A 22 -6.57 -13.23 -8.12
CA SER A 22 -6.69 -11.94 -8.79
C SER A 22 -6.38 -10.74 -7.88
N CYS A 23 -6.12 -10.98 -6.59
CA CYS A 23 -5.72 -9.96 -5.64
C CYS A 23 -4.30 -9.45 -5.98
N GLY A 24 -4.15 -8.13 -6.10
CA GLY A 24 -2.92 -7.48 -6.59
C GLY A 24 -2.89 -7.22 -8.09
N GLY A 25 -3.85 -7.75 -8.86
CA GLY A 25 -4.07 -7.32 -10.25
C GLY A 25 -4.59 -5.88 -10.33
N ALA A 26 -4.35 -5.19 -11.44
CA ALA A 26 -4.83 -3.83 -11.66
C ALA A 26 -6.37 -3.74 -11.66
N VAL A 27 -6.89 -2.75 -10.93
CA VAL A 27 -8.32 -2.47 -10.78
C VAL A 27 -8.57 -0.97 -10.80
N GLU A 28 -9.57 -0.54 -11.57
CA GLU A 28 -9.95 0.87 -11.71
C GLU A 28 -11.21 1.23 -10.91
N THR A 29 -12.09 0.25 -10.64
CA THR A 29 -13.38 0.50 -9.98
C THR A 29 -13.70 -0.47 -8.83
N ALA A 30 -14.42 0.05 -7.85
CA ALA A 30 -14.96 -0.68 -6.71
C ALA A 30 -16.34 -0.15 -6.31
N SER A 31 -17.08 -0.90 -5.49
CA SER A 31 -18.41 -0.52 -5.01
C SER A 31 -18.57 -0.60 -3.49
N THR A 32 -17.54 -1.08 -2.78
CA THR A 32 -17.57 -1.27 -1.33
C THR A 32 -17.20 0.02 -0.61
N TRP A 33 -18.12 0.51 0.21
CA TRP A 33 -17.89 1.62 1.13
C TRP A 33 -17.38 1.11 2.47
N PHE A 34 -16.55 1.91 3.13
CA PHE A 34 -16.04 1.61 4.46
C PHE A 34 -16.52 2.69 5.42
N GLU A 35 -17.02 2.30 6.59
CA GLU A 35 -17.30 3.26 7.66
C GLU A 35 -16.00 3.76 8.31
N MET A 36 -15.02 2.87 8.43
CA MET A 36 -13.71 3.15 9.02
C MET A 36 -12.65 2.20 8.47
N PHE A 37 -11.42 2.67 8.40
CA PHE A 37 -10.23 1.82 8.29
C PHE A 37 -9.14 2.27 9.27
N SER A 38 -8.27 1.33 9.62
CA SER A 38 -7.08 1.56 10.43
C SER A 38 -6.05 0.49 10.09
N LEU A 39 -4.91 0.89 9.53
CA LEU A 39 -3.84 0.02 9.06
C LEU A 39 -2.52 0.42 9.70
N SER A 40 -1.76 -0.56 10.18
CA SER A 40 -0.40 -0.39 10.68
C SER A 40 0.43 -1.64 10.36
N GLY A 41 1.75 -1.55 10.51
CA GLY A 41 2.66 -2.66 10.27
C GLY A 41 3.97 -2.51 11.04
N THR A 42 4.69 -3.60 11.20
CA THR A 42 6.01 -3.64 11.84
C THR A 42 7.13 -3.38 10.83
N PHE A 43 7.17 -2.16 10.30
CA PHE A 43 8.17 -1.76 9.31
C PHE A 43 9.57 -1.69 9.93
N GLY A 44 10.56 -2.20 9.20
CA GLY A 44 11.99 -2.09 9.52
C GLY A 44 12.63 -0.83 8.94
N THR A 45 11.83 0.18 8.63
CA THR A 45 12.24 1.43 7.98
C THR A 45 11.33 2.57 8.44
N GLN A 46 11.89 3.78 8.51
CA GLN A 46 11.12 5.00 8.75
C GLN A 46 10.58 5.62 7.46
N TYR A 47 10.98 5.10 6.29
CA TYR A 47 10.56 5.59 4.98
C TYR A 47 9.33 4.85 4.50
N VAL A 48 8.18 5.21 5.09
CA VAL A 48 6.87 4.63 4.77
C VAL A 48 5.96 5.71 4.17
N PHE A 49 5.39 5.42 3.01
CA PHE A 49 4.52 6.32 2.26
C PHE A 49 3.07 5.85 2.38
N PRO A 50 2.18 6.64 3.01
CA PRO A 50 0.76 6.29 3.15
C PRO A 50 -0.01 6.58 1.85
N GLU A 51 -0.82 5.62 1.42
CA GLU A 51 -1.61 5.69 0.20
C GLU A 51 -3.08 5.35 0.49
N VAL A 52 -3.99 6.16 -0.01
CA VAL A 52 -5.44 5.89 0.00
C VAL A 52 -5.98 6.24 -1.38
N LEU A 53 -6.53 5.25 -2.07
CA LEU A 53 -7.07 5.42 -3.42
C LEU A 53 -8.51 4.92 -3.46
N LEU A 54 -9.41 5.77 -3.94
CA LEU A 54 -10.82 5.47 -4.16
C LEU A 54 -11.03 4.99 -5.60
N SER A 55 -12.23 4.45 -5.86
CA SER A 55 -12.70 4.08 -7.19
C SER A 55 -12.49 5.21 -8.21
N GLU A 56 -12.22 4.86 -9.47
CA GLU A 56 -11.92 5.80 -10.56
C GLU A 56 -10.66 6.65 -10.29
N ASN A 57 -9.70 6.04 -9.58
CA ASN A 57 -8.39 6.62 -9.27
C ASN A 57 -8.46 7.98 -8.54
N GLN A 58 -9.51 8.20 -7.75
CA GLN A 58 -9.68 9.43 -6.98
C GLN A 58 -8.87 9.38 -5.69
N LEU A 59 -8.20 10.49 -5.36
CA LEU A 59 -7.56 10.68 -4.05
C LEU A 59 -8.63 11.01 -2.98
N ALA A 60 -8.30 10.76 -1.71
CA ALA A 60 -9.15 11.04 -0.55
C ALA A 60 -8.60 12.17 0.35
N PRO A 61 -8.44 13.41 -0.17
CA PRO A 61 -7.80 14.50 0.58
C PRO A 61 -8.59 14.88 1.84
N GLY A 62 -7.90 14.89 2.99
CA GLY A 62 -8.51 15.26 4.28
C GLY A 62 -9.46 14.20 4.85
N GLU A 63 -9.47 12.98 4.32
CA GLU A 63 -10.31 11.87 4.79
C GLU A 63 -9.55 10.86 5.66
N PHE A 64 -8.23 10.97 5.71
CA PHE A 64 -7.36 10.11 6.49
C PHE A 64 -6.22 10.89 7.14
N GLN A 65 -5.62 10.28 8.16
CA GLN A 65 -4.44 10.78 8.86
C GLN A 65 -3.48 9.63 9.20
N VAL A 66 -2.24 9.99 9.51
CA VAL A 66 -1.24 9.09 10.08
C VAL A 66 -0.94 9.55 11.50
N SER A 67 -1.14 8.68 12.48
CA SER A 67 -0.78 8.98 13.87
C SER A 67 0.72 8.83 14.12
N SER A 68 1.20 9.39 15.23
CA SER A 68 2.62 9.36 15.61
C SER A 68 3.17 7.94 15.84
N ASP A 69 2.31 6.96 16.09
CA ASP A 69 2.64 5.54 16.19
C ASP A 69 2.69 4.81 14.83
N GLY A 70 2.51 5.53 13.72
CA GLY A 70 2.61 4.99 12.36
C GLY A 70 1.35 4.32 11.83
N ARG A 71 0.20 4.51 12.49
CA ARG A 71 -1.08 3.96 12.02
C ARG A 71 -1.76 4.92 11.04
N LEU A 72 -2.13 4.40 9.88
CA LEU A 72 -2.94 5.08 8.85
C LEU A 72 -4.42 4.79 9.09
N PHE A 73 -5.23 5.81 9.34
CA PHE A 73 -6.64 5.63 9.69
C PHE A 73 -7.53 6.70 9.06
N SER A 74 -8.80 6.36 8.87
CA SER A 74 -9.84 7.27 8.38
C SER A 74 -10.31 8.22 9.49
N VAL A 75 -10.42 9.52 9.22
CA VAL A 75 -10.98 10.49 10.18
C VAL A 75 -12.49 10.70 10.03
N LYS A 76 -13.03 10.21 8.91
CA LYS A 76 -14.46 10.16 8.55
C LYS A 76 -14.65 9.02 7.54
N PRO A 77 -15.88 8.54 7.29
CA PRO A 77 -16.13 7.60 6.20
C PRO A 77 -15.57 8.14 4.88
N PRO A 78 -14.83 7.35 4.09
CA PRO A 78 -14.34 7.79 2.78
C PRO A 78 -15.48 8.21 1.87
N SER A 79 -15.24 9.24 1.04
CA SER A 79 -16.25 9.81 0.14
C SER A 79 -16.57 8.95 -1.07
N GLY A 80 -15.90 7.82 -1.23
CA GLY A 80 -16.15 6.87 -2.30
C GLY A 80 -15.68 5.45 -1.97
N PRO A 81 -16.02 4.47 -2.81
CA PRO A 81 -15.57 3.09 -2.62
C PRO A 81 -14.04 2.98 -2.64
N LEU A 82 -13.46 2.17 -1.75
CA LEU A 82 -12.01 2.00 -1.66
C LEU A 82 -11.47 1.03 -2.71
N LEU A 83 -10.40 1.43 -3.41
CA LEU A 83 -9.53 0.51 -4.16
C LEU A 83 -8.42 -0.03 -3.26
N THR A 84 -7.75 0.85 -2.52
CA THR A 84 -6.68 0.46 -1.60
C THR A 84 -6.46 1.45 -0.46
N VAL A 85 -6.01 0.92 0.68
CA VAL A 85 -5.35 1.62 1.77
C VAL A 85 -4.02 0.93 1.99
N THR A 86 -2.91 1.64 1.78
CA THR A 86 -1.57 1.04 1.74
C THR A 86 -0.56 1.85 2.55
N LEU A 87 0.35 1.14 3.20
CA LEU A 87 1.59 1.68 3.75
C LEU A 87 2.75 1.09 2.93
N PHE A 88 3.33 1.92 2.06
CA PHE A 88 4.39 1.52 1.13
C PHE A 88 5.76 1.85 1.70
N GLY A 89 6.49 0.85 2.21
CA GLY A 89 7.79 1.02 2.84
C GLY A 89 8.98 0.73 1.92
N ARG A 90 9.99 1.61 1.93
CA ARG A 90 11.27 1.43 1.25
C ARG A 90 12.38 1.14 2.27
N VAL A 91 13.15 0.07 2.04
CA VAL A 91 14.34 -0.26 2.84
C VAL A 91 15.58 -0.06 1.98
N TYR A 92 16.00 1.20 1.83
CA TYR A 92 17.01 1.60 0.84
C TYR A 92 18.35 0.89 1.03
N GLU A 93 18.74 0.57 2.26
CA GLU A 93 20.01 -0.11 2.56
C GLU A 93 20.06 -1.52 1.98
N LYS A 94 18.89 -2.13 1.73
CA LYS A 94 18.76 -3.47 1.15
C LYS A 94 18.70 -3.50 -0.38
N ASP A 95 18.62 -2.33 -1.03
CA ASP A 95 18.65 -2.28 -2.50
C ASP A 95 20.00 -2.78 -3.05
N GLN A 96 21.10 -2.47 -2.36
CA GLN A 96 22.46 -2.82 -2.80
C GLN A 96 22.87 -4.27 -2.48
N THR A 97 22.34 -4.85 -1.40
CA THR A 97 22.63 -6.24 -1.03
C THR A 97 22.01 -7.25 -2.00
N LEU A 98 20.98 -6.85 -2.75
CA LEU A 98 20.43 -7.64 -3.85
C LEU A 98 21.41 -7.76 -5.03
N ASN A 99 22.18 -6.71 -5.31
CA ASN A 99 23.18 -6.72 -6.39
C ASN A 99 24.39 -7.62 -6.05
N ALA A 100 24.85 -7.60 -4.80
CA ALA A 100 25.92 -8.49 -4.37
C ALA A 100 25.49 -9.97 -4.41
N SER A 101 24.22 -10.27 -4.13
CA SER A 101 23.65 -11.62 -4.21
C SER A 101 23.49 -12.11 -5.65
N SER A 102 23.16 -11.23 -6.60
CA SER A 102 23.13 -11.59 -8.02
C SER A 102 24.52 -11.87 -8.58
N ASP A 103 25.55 -11.12 -8.16
CA ASP A 103 26.93 -11.35 -8.58
C ASP A 103 27.54 -12.62 -7.96
N LEU A 104 27.11 -13.02 -6.77
CA LEU A 104 27.51 -14.28 -6.13
C LEU A 104 26.80 -15.52 -6.68
N ARG A 105 25.78 -15.34 -7.54
CA ARG A 105 25.03 -16.43 -8.19
C ARG A 105 25.32 -16.55 -9.70
N ALA A 106 26.27 -15.78 -10.23
CA ALA A 106 26.74 -15.82 -11.60
C ALA A 106 28.03 -16.65 -11.75
#